data_AF-A0A2V6EHC8-F1
#
_entry.id   AF-A0A2V6EHC8-F1
#
_cell.length_a   1.000
_cell.length_b   1.000
_cell.length_c   1.000
_cell.angle_alpha   90.00
_cell.angle_beta   90.00
_cell.angle_gamma   90.00
#
_symmetry.space_group_name_H-M   'P 1'
#
loop_
_entity.id
_entity.type
_entity.pdbx_description
1 polymer ?
#
loop_
_entity_poly.entity_id
_entity_poly.type
_entity_poly.pdbx_seq_one_letter_code
_entity_poly.pdbx_strand_id
1 'polypeptide(L)'
;MEKNRDFQIVAADKKSLSKRSLAKPDHAATPFKIVIDPKMRMDLRRALIDLIDYHDEALAEHFAEGKLALESYKEYIELFARSLKETMESREGVSYLLRSVGFDVPAHEINLEPKLRWKKGPGAFGASLL
;
A
#
# COMPACT_ATOMS: atom_id res chain seq x y z
N MET A 1 21.70 -45.41 3.16
CA MET A 1 22.75 -44.43 3.51
C MET A 1 22.08 -43.08 3.73
N GLU A 2 21.63 -42.82 4.95
CA GLU A 2 21.16 -41.49 5.38
C GLU A 2 22.37 -40.70 5.87
N LYS A 3 22.63 -39.53 5.27
CA LYS A 3 23.65 -38.59 5.75
C LYS A 3 22.98 -37.59 6.69
N ASN A 4 23.08 -37.86 7.98
CA ASN A 4 22.96 -36.85 9.04
C ASN A 4 23.96 -35.72 8.74
N ARG A 5 23.47 -34.49 8.60
CA ARG A 5 24.32 -33.30 8.57
C ARG A 5 23.97 -32.49 9.80
N ASP A 6 24.83 -32.58 10.80
CA ASP A 6 24.79 -31.76 12.00
C ASP A 6 24.85 -30.28 11.59
N PHE A 7 23.79 -29.52 11.88
CA PHE A 7 23.81 -28.06 11.76
C PHE A 7 24.00 -27.47 13.14
N GLN A 8 25.12 -26.77 13.32
CA GLN A 8 25.44 -26.05 14.54
C GLN A 8 24.82 -24.65 14.46
N ILE A 9 23.95 -24.30 15.41
CA ILE A 9 23.44 -22.94 15.58
C ILE A 9 24.52 -22.14 16.30
N VAL A 10 25.23 -21.28 15.58
CA VAL A 10 26.08 -20.26 16.21
C VAL A 10 25.14 -19.19 16.78
N ALA A 11 25.04 -19.14 18.11
CA ALA A 11 24.32 -18.09 18.80
C ALA A 11 24.94 -16.74 18.44
N ALA A 12 24.22 -15.94 17.65
CA ALA A 12 24.54 -14.54 17.44
C ALA A 12 24.13 -13.76 18.68
N ASP A 13 25.12 -13.09 19.29
CA ASP A 13 24.99 -12.27 20.48
C ASP A 13 23.78 -11.34 20.46
N LYS A 14 23.03 -11.36 21.56
CA LYS A 14 21.97 -10.41 21.89
C LYS A 14 22.57 -9.03 22.18
N LYS A 15 22.87 -8.22 21.16
CA LYS A 15 22.98 -6.76 21.32
C LYS A 15 22.96 -5.96 20.01
N SER A 16 21.79 -5.87 19.35
CA SER A 16 21.34 -4.63 18.66
C SER A 16 20.02 -4.85 17.92
N LEU A 17 18.91 -4.90 18.66
CA LEU A 17 17.60 -4.54 18.12
C LEU A 17 17.55 -3.00 18.00
N SER A 18 18.15 -2.44 16.96
CA SER A 18 17.94 -1.04 16.57
C SER A 18 18.41 -0.84 15.14
N LYS A 19 17.51 -0.32 14.30
CA LYS A 19 17.74 0.08 12.91
C LYS A 19 18.07 -1.08 11.96
N ARG A 20 17.02 -1.74 11.44
CA ARG A 20 17.04 -2.10 10.01
C ARG A 20 16.97 -0.80 9.22
N SER A 21 18.08 -0.09 9.16
CA SER A 21 18.33 0.89 8.12
C SER A 21 18.14 0.16 6.81
N LEU A 22 17.23 0.66 5.96
CA LEU A 22 17.21 0.37 4.54
C LEU A 22 18.66 0.27 4.06
N ALA A 23 18.96 -0.82 3.33
CA ALA A 23 20.29 -1.07 2.80
C ALA A 23 20.87 0.24 2.24
N LYS A 24 22.12 0.57 2.63
CA LYS A 24 22.83 1.72 2.07
C LYS A 24 22.64 1.69 0.55
N PRO A 25 22.25 2.79 -0.10
CA PRO A 25 22.12 2.81 -1.55
C PRO A 25 23.46 2.43 -2.14
N ASP A 26 23.53 1.25 -2.73
CA ASP A 26 24.73 0.75 -3.37
C ASP A 26 25.04 1.67 -4.55
N HIS A 27 26.19 2.34 -4.49
CA HIS A 27 26.65 3.22 -5.57
C HIS A 27 26.94 2.44 -6.87
N ALA A 28 26.93 1.10 -6.83
CA ALA A 28 27.01 0.21 -7.98
C ALA A 28 25.63 -0.29 -8.51
N ALA A 29 24.50 0.17 -7.96
CA ALA A 29 23.18 -0.20 -8.47
C ALA A 29 22.95 0.40 -9.88
N THR A 30 22.95 -0.49 -10.87
CA THR A 30 22.69 -0.28 -12.30
C THR A 30 21.51 0.66 -12.61
N PRO A 31 21.51 1.39 -13.76
CA PRO A 31 20.52 2.43 -14.14
C PRO A 31 19.14 1.89 -14.54
N PHE A 32 18.80 0.66 -14.13
CA PHE A 32 17.60 -0.02 -14.57
C PHE A 32 16.35 0.54 -13.87
N LYS A 33 15.34 0.79 -14.71
CA LYS A 33 13.90 0.97 -14.42
C LYS A 33 13.53 0.44 -13.03
N ILE A 34 12.98 1.29 -12.17
CA ILE A 34 12.42 0.90 -10.87
C ILE A 34 11.53 -0.33 -11.07
N VAL A 35 11.98 -1.49 -10.59
CA VAL A 35 11.19 -2.71 -10.61
C VAL A 35 10.32 -2.70 -9.36
N ILE A 36 9.01 -2.67 -9.55
CA ILE A 36 8.06 -2.72 -8.44
C ILE A 36 8.08 -4.16 -7.90
N ASP A 37 8.49 -4.33 -6.64
CA ASP A 37 8.52 -5.64 -5.96
C ASP A 37 7.12 -6.30 -5.99
N PRO A 38 6.99 -7.52 -6.55
CA PRO A 38 5.73 -8.26 -6.55
C PRO A 38 5.12 -8.46 -5.16
N LYS A 39 5.95 -8.67 -4.13
CA LYS A 39 5.47 -8.82 -2.75
C LYS A 39 4.86 -7.52 -2.24
N MET A 40 5.58 -6.41 -2.40
CA MET A 40 5.07 -5.07 -2.06
C MET A 40 3.73 -4.78 -2.74
N ARG A 41 3.54 -5.19 -4.00
CA ARG A 41 2.24 -5.04 -4.69
C ARG A 41 1.12 -5.89 -4.10
N MET A 42 1.45 -7.10 -3.64
CA MET A 42 0.48 -7.99 -3.00
C MET A 42 0.08 -7.44 -1.63
N ASP A 43 1.04 -6.98 -0.85
CA ASP A 43 0.82 -6.38 0.47
C ASP A 43 -0.01 -5.09 0.34
N LEU A 44 0.30 -4.23 -0.65
CA LEU A 44 -0.50 -3.04 -0.95
C LEU A 44 -1.95 -3.38 -1.30
N ARG A 45 -2.16 -4.38 -2.17
CA ARG A 45 -3.50 -4.83 -2.55
C ARG A 45 -4.29 -5.30 -1.34
N ARG A 46 -3.66 -6.09 -0.47
CA ARG A 46 -4.29 -6.58 0.75
C ARG A 46 -4.69 -5.42 1.65
N ALA A 47 -3.79 -4.47 1.89
CA ALA A 47 -4.09 -3.30 2.70
C ALA A 47 -5.24 -2.44 2.15
N LEU A 48 -5.36 -2.33 0.83
CA LEU A 48 -6.49 -1.66 0.19
C LEU A 48 -7.81 -2.41 0.39
N ILE A 49 -7.81 -3.74 0.31
CA ILE A 49 -8.99 -4.57 0.61
C ILE A 49 -9.39 -4.41 2.07
N ASP A 50 -8.43 -4.54 3.00
CA ASP A 50 -8.67 -4.39 4.44
C ASP A 50 -9.25 -2.99 4.77
N LEU A 51 -8.81 -1.94 4.06
CA LEU A 51 -9.35 -0.59 4.20
C LEU A 51 -10.80 -0.50 3.69
N ILE A 52 -11.08 -1.09 2.53
CA ILE A 52 -12.44 -1.15 1.95
C ILE A 52 -13.39 -1.85 2.92
N ASP A 53 -13.00 -3.01 3.45
CA ASP A 53 -13.80 -3.78 4.39
C ASP A 53 -14.06 -2.98 5.68
N TYR A 54 -13.04 -2.30 6.21
CA TYR A 54 -13.20 -1.43 7.38
C TYR A 54 -14.24 -0.30 7.16
N HIS A 55 -14.22 0.35 5.99
CA HIS A 55 -15.20 1.40 5.70
C HIS A 55 -16.62 0.85 5.55
N ASP A 56 -16.78 -0.37 5.04
CA ASP A 56 -18.07 -1.04 4.90
C ASP A 56 -18.63 -1.39 6.28
N GLU A 57 -17.82 -2.05 7.11
CA GLU A 57 -18.18 -2.42 8.47
C GLU A 57 -18.55 -1.20 9.33
N ALA A 58 -17.75 -0.13 9.28
CA ALA A 58 -18.02 1.09 10.04
C ALA A 58 -19.33 1.78 9.61
N LEU A 59 -19.62 1.80 8.31
CA LEU A 59 -20.86 2.40 7.80
C LEU A 59 -22.08 1.56 8.19
N ALA A 60 -21.96 0.23 8.12
CA ALA A 60 -22.99 -0.70 8.57
C ALA A 60 -23.25 -0.57 10.09
N GLU A 61 -22.19 -0.40 10.90
CA GLU A 61 -22.31 -0.17 12.35
C GLU A 61 -23.05 1.13 12.63
N HIS A 62 -22.67 2.25 12.00
CA HIS A 62 -23.36 3.53 12.20
C HIS A 62 -24.83 3.51 11.79
N PHE A 63 -25.18 2.75 10.77
CA PHE A 63 -26.58 2.52 10.40
C PHE A 63 -27.30 1.68 11.46
N ALA A 64 -26.71 0.58 11.92
CA ALA A 64 -27.29 -0.30 12.94
C ALA A 64 -27.50 0.41 14.28
N GLU A 65 -26.60 1.33 14.66
CA GLU A 65 -26.71 2.17 15.85
C GLU A 65 -27.72 3.32 15.71
N GLY A 66 -28.32 3.52 14.52
CA GLY A 66 -29.21 4.63 14.22
C GLY A 66 -28.52 6.00 14.14
N LYS A 67 -27.18 6.03 14.10
CA LYS A 67 -26.38 7.27 13.91
C LYS A 67 -26.43 7.75 12.46
N LEU A 68 -26.75 6.84 11.53
CA LEU A 68 -26.92 7.12 10.12
C LEU A 68 -28.34 6.76 9.69
N ALA A 69 -29.07 7.73 9.15
CA ALA A 69 -30.35 7.47 8.48
C ALA A 69 -30.09 7.29 6.99
N LEU A 70 -30.52 6.15 6.44
CA LEU A 70 -30.43 5.85 5.02
C LEU A 70 -31.82 5.56 4.48
N GLU A 71 -32.19 6.23 3.39
CA GLU A 71 -33.47 6.02 2.71
C GLU A 71 -33.36 4.98 1.59
N SER A 72 -32.13 4.68 1.14
CA SER A 72 -31.88 3.67 0.10
C SER A 72 -30.44 3.15 0.07
N TYR A 73 -30.24 2.00 -0.59
CA TYR A 73 -28.90 1.47 -0.90
C TYR A 73 -28.05 2.39 -1.79
N LYS A 74 -28.68 3.28 -2.58
CA LYS A 74 -27.96 4.28 -3.36
C LYS A 74 -27.17 5.22 -2.44
N GLU A 75 -27.80 5.72 -1.38
CA GLU A 75 -27.17 6.64 -0.43
C GLU A 75 -26.03 5.97 0.33
N TYR A 76 -26.20 4.70 0.68
CA TYR A 76 -25.13 3.88 1.27
C TYR A 76 -23.88 3.90 0.37
N ILE A 77 -24.04 3.56 -0.91
CA ILE A 77 -22.94 3.50 -1.88
C ILE A 77 -22.28 4.88 -2.06
N GLU A 78 -23.08 5.95 -2.10
CA GLU A 78 -22.56 7.32 -2.22
C GLU A 78 -21.72 7.74 -1.01
N LEU A 79 -22.18 7.44 0.20
CA LEU A 79 -21.45 7.74 1.43
C LEU A 79 -20.18 6.89 1.54
N PHE A 80 -20.27 5.60 1.24
CA PHE A 80 -19.13 4.69 1.22
C PHE A 80 -18.05 5.17 0.24
N ALA A 81 -18.43 5.45 -1.01
CA ALA A 81 -17.50 5.93 -2.04
C ALA A 81 -16.86 7.26 -1.65
N ARG A 82 -17.64 8.17 -1.06
CA ARG A 82 -17.15 9.46 -0.57
C ARG A 82 -16.15 9.29 0.58
N SER A 83 -16.48 8.47 1.57
CA SER A 83 -15.62 8.20 2.73
C SER A 83 -14.28 7.59 2.33
N LEU A 84 -14.28 6.64 1.39
CA LEU A 84 -13.07 6.07 0.82
C LEU A 84 -12.23 7.13 0.10
N LYS A 85 -12.86 7.94 -0.75
CA LYS A 85 -12.17 9.00 -1.50
C LYS A 85 -11.49 9.99 -0.55
N GLU A 86 -12.22 10.49 0.45
CA GLU A 86 -11.71 11.45 1.44
C GLU A 86 -10.52 10.85 2.21
N THR A 87 -10.59 9.57 2.58
CA THR A 87 -9.49 8.86 3.23
C THR A 87 -8.26 8.75 2.32
N MET A 88 -8.46 8.38 1.06
CA MET A 88 -7.38 8.22 0.08
C MET A 88 -6.75 9.55 -0.37
N GLU A 89 -7.47 10.67 -0.24
CA GLU A 89 -6.96 12.02 -0.49
C GLU A 89 -6.25 12.62 0.74
N SER A 90 -6.32 11.98 1.90
CA SER A 90 -5.67 12.43 3.14
C SER A 90 -4.23 11.93 3.27
N ARG A 91 -3.38 12.68 4.01
CA ARG A 91 -2.01 12.24 4.32
C ARG A 91 -2.03 10.98 5.19
N GLU A 92 -3.00 10.88 6.07
CA GLU A 92 -3.20 9.78 7.01
C GLU A 92 -3.49 8.48 6.27
N GLY A 93 -4.42 8.51 5.30
CA GLY A 93 -4.73 7.34 4.46
C GLY A 93 -3.54 6.89 3.60
N VAL A 94 -2.80 7.83 3.01
CA VAL A 94 -1.57 7.50 2.28
C VAL A 94 -0.49 6.97 3.22
N SER A 95 -0.36 7.52 4.43
CA SER A 95 0.57 7.04 5.46
C SER A 95 0.26 5.60 5.88
N TYR A 96 -1.02 5.27 6.04
CA TYR A 96 -1.47 3.90 6.31
C TYR A 96 -1.00 2.92 5.23
N LEU A 97 -1.17 3.27 3.95
CA LEU A 97 -0.75 2.41 2.84
C LEU A 97 0.78 2.31 2.70
N LEU A 98 1.50 3.37 3.00
CA LEU A 98 2.97 3.35 3.06
C LEU A 98 3.45 2.40 4.16
N ARG A 99 2.85 2.50 5.34
CA ARG A 99 3.18 1.65 6.49
C ARG A 99 2.86 0.18 6.26
N SER A 100 1.73 -0.12 5.61
CA SER A 100 1.32 -1.51 5.34
C SER A 100 2.29 -2.27 4.44
N VAL A 101 3.07 -1.54 3.62
CA VAL A 101 4.12 -2.12 2.77
C VAL A 101 5.54 -1.87 3.28
N GLY A 102 5.68 -1.38 4.52
CA GLY A 102 6.97 -1.26 5.22
C GLY A 102 7.70 0.08 5.10
N PHE A 103 7.04 1.14 4.61
CA PHE A 103 7.58 2.50 4.64
C PHE A 103 7.09 3.24 5.89
N ASP A 104 8.02 3.78 6.68
CA ASP A 104 7.71 4.66 7.81
C ASP A 104 7.99 6.10 7.42
N VAL A 105 6.96 6.79 6.93
CA VAL A 105 7.03 8.18 6.47
C VAL A 105 6.06 9.01 7.32
N PRO A 106 6.54 10.07 7.99
CA PRO A 106 5.68 10.99 8.74
C PRO A 106 4.61 11.60 7.82
N ALA A 107 3.36 11.68 8.31
CA ALA A 107 2.24 12.14 7.48
C ALA A 107 2.50 13.52 6.84
N HIS A 108 3.11 14.45 7.57
CA HIS A 108 3.40 15.81 7.08
C HIS A 108 4.40 15.87 5.91
N GLU A 109 5.19 14.82 5.69
CA GLU A 109 6.13 14.71 4.56
C GLU A 109 5.47 14.13 3.29
N ILE A 110 4.24 13.62 3.41
CA ILE A 110 3.52 13.01 2.30
C ILE A 110 3.06 14.08 1.31
N ASN A 111 3.50 13.91 0.07
CA ASN A 111 3.07 14.72 -1.06
C ASN A 111 1.75 14.20 -1.63
N LEU A 112 0.66 14.93 -1.39
CA LEU A 112 -0.67 14.64 -1.94
C LEU A 112 -0.83 15.09 -3.40
N GLU A 113 0.09 15.90 -3.91
CA GLU A 113 0.08 16.41 -5.28
C GLU A 113 1.34 15.94 -6.03
N PRO A 114 1.54 14.62 -6.18
CA PRO A 114 2.67 14.13 -6.94
C PRO A 114 2.50 14.53 -8.41
N LYS A 115 3.56 15.08 -9.01
CA LYS A 115 3.58 15.31 -10.46
C LYS A 115 3.37 13.97 -11.17
N LEU A 116 2.22 13.83 -11.83
CA LEU A 116 1.87 12.62 -12.54
C LEU A 116 2.77 12.44 -13.76
N ARG A 117 3.52 11.34 -13.80
CA ARG A 117 4.38 10.97 -14.93
C ARG A 117 3.77 9.85 -15.77
N TRP A 118 2.51 10.02 -16.15
CA TRP A 118 1.88 9.12 -17.12
C TRP A 118 2.64 9.24 -18.45
N LYS A 119 3.27 8.15 -18.89
CA LYS A 119 3.72 8.05 -20.27
C LYS A 119 2.47 7.73 -21.09
N LYS A 120 2.17 8.53 -22.12
CA LYS A 120 1.17 8.12 -23.12
C LYS A 120 1.62 6.75 -23.63
N GLY A 121 0.78 5.73 -23.43
CA GLY A 121 1.02 4.43 -24.05
C GLY A 121 1.04 4.59 -25.56
N PRO A 122 1.61 3.63 -26.32
CA PRO A 122 1.25 3.53 -27.73
C PRO A 122 -0.29 3.53 -27.78
N GLY A 123 -0.87 4.48 -28.51
CA GLY A 123 -2.32 4.57 -28.67
C GLY A 123 -2.85 3.18 -29.01
N ALA A 124 -3.88 2.73 -28.32
CA ALA A 124 -4.53 1.49 -28.68
C ALA A 124 -4.97 1.62 -30.15
N PHE A 125 -4.41 0.76 -31.01
CA PHE A 125 -4.67 0.60 -32.44
C PHE A 125 -4.08 1.67 -33.38
N GLY A 126 -3.06 1.23 -34.15
CA GLY A 126 -2.87 1.59 -35.56
C GLY A 126 -2.68 3.06 -35.92
N ALA A 127 -1.50 3.62 -35.63
CA ALA A 127 -0.99 4.78 -36.36
C ALA A 127 0.35 4.43 -37.01
N SER A 128 0.30 3.49 -37.96
CA SER A 128 1.34 3.34 -38.96
C SER A 128 0.67 2.87 -40.24
N LEU A 129 0.20 3.84 -41.01
CA LEU A 129 0.09 3.82 -42.47
C LEU A 129 -0.35 5.23 -42.87
N LEU A 130 0.64 6.10 -43.07
CA LEU A 130 0.77 7.06 -44.16
C LEU A 130 2.21 7.59 -44.14
#